data_AF-G9EKQ1-F1
#
_entry.id   AF-G9EKQ1-F1
#
_cell.length_a   1.000
_cell.length_b   1.000
_cell.length_c   1.000
_cell.angle_alpha   90.00
_cell.angle_beta   90.00
_cell.angle_gamma   90.00
#
_symmetry.space_group_name_H-M   'P 1'
#
loop_
_entity.id
_entity.type
_entity.pdbx_description
1 polymer ?
#
loop_
_entity_poly.entity_id
_entity_poly.type
_entity_poly.pdbx_seq_one_letter_code
_entity_poly.pdbx_strand_id
1 'polypeptide(L)' 'MHDQFMAAVAATHTPAAQVVRQLMRKFIAQQEMPNELTIAAMQAADRGEGTRFVSDDALFKDLGI' A
#
# COMPACT_ATOMS: atom_id res chain seq x y z
N MET A 1 -15.69 17.60 7.96
CA MET A 1 -14.97 16.82 6.92
C MET A 1 -15.80 16.66 5.65
N HIS A 2 -17.06 16.19 5.75
CA HIS A 2 -17.98 16.08 4.60
C HIS A 2 -18.24 17.43 3.91
N ASP A 3 -18.57 18.47 4.68
CA ASP A 3 -18.91 19.79 4.11
C ASP A 3 -17.74 20.47 3.41
N GLN A 4 -16.52 20.30 3.94
CA GLN A 4 -15.30 20.79 3.29
C GLN A 4 -15.01 20.05 1.98
N PHE A 5 -15.27 18.74 1.95
CA PHE A 5 -15.14 17.95 0.73
C PHE A 5 -16.15 18.40 -0.32
N MET A 6 -17.42 18.56 0.05
CA MET A 6 -18.47 19.01 -0.87
C MET A 6 -18.22 20.44 -1.38
N ALA A 7 -17.70 21.34 -0.55
CA ALA A 7 -17.30 22.68 -0.96
C ALA A 7 -16.15 22.67 -1.99
N ALA A 8 -15.12 21.84 -1.79
CA ALA A 8 -14.01 21.69 -2.74
C ALA A 8 -14.45 21.04 -4.08
N VAL A 9 -15.37 20.09 -4.02
CA VAL A 9 -15.99 19.41 -5.17
C VAL A 9 -16.84 20.41 -5.98
N ALA A 10 -17.62 21.26 -5.30
CA ALA A 10 -18.40 22.31 -5.95
C ALA A 10 -17.51 23.35 -6.64
N ALA A 11 -16.40 23.75 -6.00
CA ALA A 11 -15.43 24.69 -6.57
C ALA A 11 -14.70 24.16 -7.81
N THR A 12 -14.61 22.84 -7.97
CA THR A 12 -13.96 22.18 -9.11
C THR A 12 -14.95 21.74 -10.20
N HIS A 13 -16.23 22.09 -10.06
CA HIS A 13 -17.33 21.70 -10.97
C HIS A 13 -17.35 20.21 -11.34
N THR A 14 -16.82 19.36 -10.46
CA THR A 14 -16.69 17.93 -10.69
C THR A 14 -17.65 17.21 -9.75
N PRO A 15 -18.46 16.24 -10.19
CA PRO A 15 -19.33 15.50 -9.28
C PRO A 15 -18.54 14.76 -8.19
N ALA A 16 -19.06 14.72 -6.96
CA ALA A 16 -18.42 14.04 -5.83
C ALA A 16 -18.05 12.58 -6.14
N ALA A 17 -18.94 11.86 -6.82
CA ALA A 17 -18.70 10.48 -7.24
C ALA A 17 -17.51 10.33 -8.21
N GLN A 18 -17.25 11.33 -9.05
CA GLN A 18 -16.11 11.32 -9.97
C GLN A 18 -14.80 11.55 -9.22
N VAL A 19 -14.79 12.43 -8.20
CA VAL A 19 -13.63 12.63 -7.32
C VAL A 19 -13.32 11.35 -6.54
N VAL A 20 -14.33 10.69 -5.97
CA VAL A 20 -14.16 9.40 -5.28
C VAL A 20 -13.61 8.34 -6.24
N ARG A 21 -14.13 8.24 -7.47
CA ARG A 21 -13.62 7.28 -8.46
C ARG A 21 -12.16 7.54 -8.84
N GLN A 22 -11.75 8.80 -8.97
CA GLN A 22 -10.36 9.16 -9.23
C GLN A 22 -9.44 8.84 -8.05
N LEU A 23 -9.89 9.10 -6.82
CA LEU A 23 -9.17 8.74 -5.61
C LEU A 23 -8.99 7.22 -5.49
N MET A 24 -10.04 6.44 -5.73
CA MET A 24 -9.94 4.97 -5.72
C MET A 24 -8.98 4.44 -6.78
N ARG A 25 -8.99 5.01 -7.99
CA ARG A 25 -8.02 4.63 -9.04
C ARG A 25 -6.58 4.93 -8.61
N LYS A 26 -6.34 6.10 -8.00
CA LYS A 26 -5.02 6.45 -7.46
C LYS A 26 -4.61 5.54 -6.32
N PHE A 27 -5.54 5.21 -5.42
CA PHE A 27 -5.28 4.31 -4.29
C PHE A 27 -4.89 2.92 -4.78
N ILE A 28 -5.61 2.36 -5.76
CA ILE A 28 -5.29 1.06 -6.37
C ILE A 28 -3.91 1.11 -7.04
N ALA A 29 -3.62 2.15 -7.83
CA ALA A 29 -2.29 2.31 -8.45
C ALA A 29 -1.17 2.51 -7.42
N GLN A 30 -1.46 3.11 -6.27
CA GLN A 30 -0.50 3.23 -5.17
C GLN A 30 -0.33 1.94 -4.39
N GLN A 31 -1.32 1.05 -4.35
CA GLN A 31 -1.16 -0.30 -3.78
C GLN A 31 -0.31 -1.22 -4.66
N GLU A 32 -0.18 -0.93 -5.96
CA GLU A 32 0.83 -1.58 -6.81
C GLU A 32 2.26 -1.17 -6.42
N MET A 33 2.42 0.01 -5.79
CA MET A 33 3.69 0.39 -5.20
C MET A 33 3.82 -0.18 -3.78
N PRO A 34 4.99 -0.69 -3.41
CA PRO A 34 5.23 -1.12 -2.03
C PRO A 34 4.98 0.06 -1.08
N ASN A 35 4.17 -0.16 -0.04
CA ASN A 35 3.99 0.85 1.01
C ASN A 35 5.31 1.03 1.81
N GLU A 36 5.38 2.05 2.64
CA GLU A 36 6.61 2.38 3.39
C GLU A 36 7.15 1.20 4.21
N LEU A 37 6.26 0.40 4.82
CA LEU A 37 6.65 -0.79 5.58
C LEU A 37 7.27 -1.85 4.68
N THR A 38 6.67 -2.10 3.51
CA THR A 38 7.21 -3.06 2.54
C THR A 38 8.56 -2.58 2.00
N ILE A 39 8.71 -1.29 1.68
CA ILE A 39 9.99 -0.71 1.25
C ILE A 39 11.07 -0.92 2.33
N ALA A 40 10.74 -0.65 3.59
CA ALA A 40 11.67 -0.82 4.70
C ALA A 40 12.10 -2.29 4.86
N ALA A 41 11.16 -3.23 4.73
CA ALA A 41 11.44 -4.66 4.79
C ALA A 41 12.34 -5.12 3.63
N MET A 42 12.11 -4.64 2.41
CA MET A 42 12.97 -4.93 1.25
C MET A 42 14.40 -4.41 1.47
N GLN A 43 14.55 -3.17 1.94
CA GLN A 43 15.85 -2.58 2.22
C GLN A 43 16.60 -3.31 3.35
N ALA A 44 15.89 -3.80 4.37
CA ALA A 44 16.46 -4.62 5.43
C ALA A 44 17.00 -5.95 4.86
N ALA A 45 16.21 -6.63 4.03
CA ALA A 45 16.62 -7.85 3.36
C ALA A 45 17.88 -7.63 2.47
N ASP A 46 17.95 -6.51 1.74
CA ASP A 46 19.12 -6.15 0.91
C ASP A 46 20.40 -5.95 1.75
N ARG A 47 20.27 -5.45 2.99
CA ARG A 47 21.38 -5.33 3.95
C ARG A 47 21.77 -6.67 4.60
N GLY A 48 21.06 -7.75 4.27
CA GLY A 48 21.25 -9.07 4.87
C GLY A 48 20.59 -9.23 6.24
N GLU A 49 19.70 -8.31 6.62
CA GLU A 49 18.90 -8.43 7.84
C GLU A 49 17.74 -9.43 7.61
N GLY A 50 17.42 -10.22 8.64
CA GLY A 50 16.38 -11.24 8.59
C GLY A 50 16.92 -12.67 8.62
N THR A 51 16.03 -13.62 8.89
CA THR A 51 16.39 -15.03 9.00
C THR A 51 16.62 -15.63 7.62
N ARG A 52 17.79 -16.22 7.42
CA ARG A 52 18.08 -17.05 6.24
C ARG A 52 17.94 -18.51 6.62
N PHE A 53 17.16 -19.24 5.83
CA PHE A 53 16.93 -20.67 6.04
C PHE A 53 17.81 -21.48 5.10
N VAL A 54 18.28 -22.62 5.58
CA VAL A 54 19.16 -23.55 4.85
C VAL A 54 18.41 -24.42 3.84
N SER A 55 17.08 -24.51 3.99
CA SER A 55 16.17 -25.23 3.09
C SER A 55 14.77 -24.63 3.16
N ASP A 56 13.95 -24.97 2.18
CA ASP A 56 12.52 -24.74 2.16
C ASP A 56 11.80 -25.44 3.32
N ASP A 57 12.15 -26.68 3.64
CA ASP A 57 11.60 -27.40 4.81
C ASP A 57 11.82 -26.64 6.12
N ALA A 58 13.01 -26.04 6.29
CA ALA A 58 13.32 -25.25 7.49
C ALA A 58 12.51 -23.94 7.54
N LEU A 59 12.25 -23.32 6.38
CA LEU A 59 11.40 -22.14 6.25
C LEU A 59 9.94 -22.48 6.59
N PHE A 60 9.37 -23.55 6.02
CA PHE A 60 7.98 -23.92 6.27
C PHE A 60 7.73 -24.26 7.74
N LYS A 61 8.66 -24.99 8.37
CA LYS A 61 8.62 -25.28 9.79
C LYS A 61 8.59 -24.03 10.66
N ASP A 62 9.36 -23.00 10.30
CA ASP A 62 9.39 -21.72 11.03
C ASP A 62 8.11 -20.89 10.81
N LEU A 63 7.60 -20.87 9.56
CA LEU A 63 6.36 -20.20 9.21
C LEU A 63 5.09 -20.89 9.76
N GLY A 64 5.20 -22.15 10.20
CA GLY A 64 4.10 -22.93 10.74
C GLY A 64 3.04 -23.31 9.69
N ILE A 65 3.45 -23.44 8.43
CA ILE A 65 2.61 -23.83 7.28
C ILE A 65 3.06 -25.14 6.65
#